data_AF-A0A7W9V1Q8-F1
#
_entry.id   AF-A0A7W9V1Q8-F1
#
_cell.length_a   1.000
_cell.length_b   1.000
_cell.length_c   1.000
_cell.angle_alpha   90.00
_cell.angle_beta   90.00
_cell.angle_gamma   90.00
#
_symmetry.space_group_name_H-M   'P 1'
#
loop_
_entity.id
_entity.type
_entity.pdbx_description
1 polymer ?
#
loop_
_entity_poly.entity_id
_entity_poly.type
_entity_poly.pdbx_seq_one_letter_code
_entity_poly.pdbx_strand_id
1 'polypeptide(L)'
;MSTKRLPHPPRLMPLLAKGALAGLGKRPGNRSRLPGTTLVLPSLRADPGRVASYAHLCGFTRPDPKRAAADPERPAADLERAASALPLTYPHILGFPLAAQLMSARAFPLPLLGLVHTAIEITQYEPPRLADNHEVRVYAEGLVPHRRGTEVTIVTEFRRHGTTLWRDRSTYLARHRTPREAPAGRDWAAPGAPGRSGALGSAQSAYPAHPVRTAQDVRDARAASLAGMGADAPLHSMVTGAPLSGMNVAGAFLPGVAATGAGDGALPVRAEWQLPADLGRRHAAVSGDYNPIHLTRLTARPLGFPRAIAHGMWTFARCLAEVVDPTRPQVCVRATFRQPVLLPGSVRFGCDDTRFDLRDGQDTARLHLEGEVQHP
;
A
#
# COMPACT_ATOMS: atom_id res chain seq x y z
N MET A 1 19.15 -8.19 12.22
CA MET A 1 17.73 -8.48 11.93
C MET A 1 17.36 -9.79 12.59
N SER A 2 16.18 -9.89 13.20
CA SER A 2 15.68 -11.09 13.87
C SER A 2 14.61 -11.77 13.02
N THR A 3 14.67 -13.09 12.88
CA THR A 3 13.66 -13.86 12.16
C THR A 3 12.77 -14.59 13.15
N LYS A 4 11.46 -14.37 13.07
CA LYS A 4 10.46 -15.08 13.88
C LYS A 4 9.62 -15.99 13.01
N ARG A 5 9.81 -17.31 13.17
CA ARG A 5 8.96 -18.31 12.52
C ARG A 5 7.61 -18.43 13.23
N LEU A 6 6.55 -18.54 12.45
CA LEU A 6 5.19 -18.74 12.93
C LEU A 6 4.75 -20.16 12.60
N PRO A 7 4.15 -20.89 13.55
CA PRO A 7 3.69 -22.27 13.32
C PRO A 7 2.41 -22.33 12.48
N HIS A 8 1.61 -21.26 12.48
CA HIS A 8 0.34 -21.19 11.75
C HIS A 8 0.01 -19.73 11.42
N PRO A 9 -0.83 -19.48 10.39
CA PRO A 9 -1.35 -18.15 10.10
C PRO A 9 -1.98 -17.52 11.34
N PRO A 10 -1.67 -16.25 11.65
CA PRO A 10 -2.33 -15.55 12.74
C PRO A 10 -3.82 -15.32 12.45
N ARG A 11 -4.65 -15.28 13.50
CA ARG A 11 -6.05 -14.90 13.36
C ARG A 11 -6.16 -13.37 13.33
N LEU A 12 -6.75 -12.83 12.28
CA LEU A 12 -6.74 -11.38 12.02
C LEU A 12 -7.57 -10.58 13.04
N MET A 13 -8.79 -11.03 13.38
CA MET A 13 -9.67 -10.28 14.30
C MET A 13 -9.05 -10.01 15.69
N PRO A 14 -8.47 -11.01 16.38
CA PRO A 14 -7.72 -10.75 17.62
C PRO A 14 -6.56 -9.77 17.46
N LEU A 15 -5.88 -9.78 16.31
CA LEU A 15 -4.76 -8.89 16.04
C LEU A 15 -5.19 -7.44 15.82
N LEU A 16 -6.30 -7.22 15.13
CA LEU A 16 -6.86 -5.88 14.94
C LEU A 16 -7.29 -5.29 16.30
N ALA A 17 -7.97 -6.09 17.14
CA ALA A 17 -8.33 -5.69 18.50
C ALA A 17 -7.10 -5.37 19.37
N LYS A 18 -6.08 -6.25 19.32
CA LYS A 18 -4.81 -6.02 20.01
C LYS A 18 -4.08 -4.77 19.52
N GLY A 19 -4.06 -4.53 18.21
CA GLY A 19 -3.41 -3.38 17.60
C GLY A 19 -4.09 -2.06 17.99
N ALA A 20 -5.42 -2.06 18.15
CA ALA A 20 -6.16 -0.92 18.68
C ALA A 20 -5.73 -0.59 20.12
N LEU A 21 -5.63 -1.60 20.99
CA LEU A 21 -5.18 -1.41 22.38
C LEU A 21 -3.72 -0.97 22.48
N ALA A 22 -2.83 -1.63 21.74
CA ALA A 22 -1.39 -1.33 21.75
C ALA A 22 -1.04 0.01 21.07
N GLY A 23 -1.96 0.56 20.27
CA GLY A 23 -1.81 1.87 19.62
C GLY A 23 -2.04 3.05 20.55
N LEU A 24 -2.75 2.86 21.68
CA LEU A 24 -3.01 3.90 22.67
C LEU A 24 -1.69 4.38 23.28
N GLY A 25 -1.26 5.59 22.92
CA GLY A 25 -0.01 6.20 23.41
C GLY A 25 1.17 6.16 22.42
N LYS A 26 1.04 5.49 21.27
CA LYS A 26 2.07 5.60 20.22
C LYS A 26 2.04 6.99 19.61
N ARG A 27 3.18 7.68 19.64
CA ARG A 27 3.40 8.98 18.99
C ARG A 27 4.42 8.79 17.87
N PRO A 28 3.99 8.68 16.61
CA PRO A 28 4.90 8.63 15.48
C PRO A 28 5.80 9.88 15.50
N GLY A 29 7.11 9.70 15.31
CA GLY A 29 8.04 10.81 15.27
C GLY A 29 9.28 10.48 14.45
N ASN A 30 10.03 11.51 14.06
CA ASN A 30 11.17 11.40 13.13
C ASN A 30 12.34 10.51 13.64
N ARG A 31 12.32 10.08 14.91
CA ARG A 31 13.31 9.17 15.52
C ARG A 31 12.81 7.73 15.68
N SER A 32 11.58 7.44 15.26
CA SER A 32 11.06 6.09 15.26
C SER A 32 11.93 5.19 14.39
N ARG A 33 12.15 3.95 14.84
CA ARG A 33 12.87 2.92 14.08
C ARG A 33 11.95 1.74 13.88
N LEU A 34 12.03 1.12 12.71
CA LEU A 34 11.32 -0.12 12.46
C LEU A 34 11.94 -1.27 13.25
N PRO A 35 11.12 -2.23 13.70
CA PRO A 35 11.67 -3.48 14.19
C PRO A 35 12.41 -4.16 13.03
N GLY A 36 13.66 -4.56 13.25
CA GLY A 36 14.41 -5.39 12.30
C GLY A 36 13.92 -6.85 12.27
N THR A 37 12.62 -7.06 12.46
CA THR A 37 11.97 -8.37 12.61
C THR A 37 11.33 -8.79 11.29
N THR A 38 11.65 -10.01 10.85
CA THR A 38 10.99 -10.68 9.74
C THR A 38 10.12 -11.81 10.27
N LEU A 39 8.83 -11.78 9.96
CA LEU A 39 7.92 -12.90 10.23
C LEU A 39 8.00 -13.90 9.08
N VAL A 40 8.06 -15.19 9.39
CA VAL A 40 8.10 -16.27 8.40
C VAL A 40 7.07 -17.33 8.72
N LEU A 41 6.16 -17.60 7.80
CA LEU A 41 5.31 -18.79 7.82
C LEU A 41 5.93 -19.81 6.85
N PRO A 42 6.54 -20.90 7.35
CA PRO A 42 7.34 -21.81 6.51
C PRO A 42 6.53 -22.57 5.46
N SER A 43 5.24 -22.80 5.74
CA SER A 43 4.35 -23.55 4.87
C SER A 43 2.94 -22.98 4.99
N LEU A 44 2.45 -22.46 3.87
CA LEU A 44 1.08 -22.01 3.70
C LEU A 44 0.50 -22.70 2.47
N ARG A 45 -0.69 -23.30 2.65
CA ARG A 45 -1.51 -23.79 1.54
C ARG A 45 -2.78 -22.96 1.44
N ALA A 46 -3.09 -22.49 0.24
CA ALA A 46 -4.31 -21.74 0.00
C ALA A 46 -5.54 -22.66 0.01
N ASP A 47 -6.64 -22.18 0.60
CA ASP A 47 -7.92 -22.89 0.56
C ASP A 47 -8.58 -22.73 -0.82
N PRO A 48 -8.84 -23.83 -1.57
CA PRO A 48 -9.40 -23.76 -2.92
C PRO A 48 -10.77 -23.09 -2.99
N GLY A 49 -11.64 -23.31 -2.00
CA GLY A 49 -12.98 -22.73 -1.96
C GLY A 49 -12.96 -21.22 -1.78
N ARG A 50 -12.10 -20.72 -0.89
CA ARG A 50 -11.86 -19.27 -0.70
C ARG A 50 -11.20 -18.64 -1.91
N VAL A 51 -10.23 -19.31 -2.54
CA VAL A 51 -9.59 -18.82 -3.77
C VAL A 51 -10.63 -18.66 -4.88
N ALA A 52 -11.48 -19.67 -5.10
CA ALA A 52 -12.54 -19.61 -6.10
C ALA A 52 -13.55 -18.49 -5.79
N SER A 53 -13.96 -18.36 -4.54
CA SER A 53 -14.88 -17.29 -4.10
C SER A 53 -14.28 -15.89 -4.29
N TYR A 54 -12.99 -15.73 -3.98
CA TYR A 54 -12.26 -14.48 -4.18
C TYR A 54 -12.12 -14.13 -5.66
N ALA A 55 -11.72 -15.11 -6.48
CA ALA A 55 -11.56 -14.95 -7.92
C ALA A 55 -12.88 -14.51 -8.55
N HIS A 56 -13.99 -15.19 -8.22
CA HIS A 56 -15.32 -14.82 -8.67
C HIS A 56 -15.73 -13.41 -8.23
N LEU A 57 -15.55 -13.07 -6.94
CA LEU A 57 -15.95 -11.76 -6.40
C LEU A 57 -15.14 -10.59 -6.99
N CYS A 58 -13.86 -10.81 -7.28
CA CYS A 58 -12.98 -9.79 -7.87
C CYS A 58 -12.98 -9.83 -9.41
N GLY A 59 -13.67 -10.78 -10.03
CA GLY A 59 -13.76 -10.92 -11.47
C GLY A 59 -12.53 -11.50 -12.15
N PHE A 60 -11.61 -12.14 -11.40
CA PHE A 60 -10.54 -12.94 -11.99
C PHE A 60 -11.15 -14.16 -12.68
N THR A 61 -11.41 -14.02 -13.98
CA THR A 61 -12.00 -15.07 -14.79
C THR A 61 -10.87 -16.00 -15.23
N ARG A 62 -11.03 -17.31 -14.97
CA ARG A 62 -10.12 -18.29 -15.56
C ARG A 62 -10.33 -18.30 -17.07
N PRO A 63 -9.26 -18.40 -17.89
CA PRO A 63 -9.41 -18.48 -19.34
C PRO A 63 -10.42 -19.57 -19.70
N ASP A 64 -11.46 -19.20 -20.46
CA ASP A 64 -12.39 -20.18 -21.02
C ASP A 64 -11.62 -21.00 -22.07
N PRO A 65 -11.48 -22.33 -21.90
CA PRO A 65 -10.76 -23.18 -22.85
C PRO A 65 -11.27 -23.06 -24.29
N LYS A 66 -12.55 -22.75 -24.49
CA LYS A 66 -13.17 -22.60 -25.82
C LYS A 66 -12.82 -21.28 -26.51
N ARG A 67 -12.67 -20.19 -25.75
CA ARG A 67 -12.20 -18.88 -26.26
C ARG A 67 -10.68 -18.83 -26.40
N ALA A 68 -9.96 -19.52 -25.53
CA ALA A 68 -8.51 -19.62 -25.60
C ALA A 68 -8.03 -20.42 -26.82
N ALA A 69 -8.85 -21.37 -27.29
CA ALA A 69 -8.63 -22.10 -28.56
C ALA A 69 -8.80 -21.22 -29.82
N ALA A 70 -9.32 -19.99 -29.70
CA ALA A 70 -9.46 -19.06 -30.81
C ALA A 70 -8.18 -18.23 -31.07
N ASP A 71 -7.18 -18.32 -30.19
CA ASP A 71 -5.85 -17.75 -30.37
C ASP A 71 -4.82 -18.88 -30.57
N PRO A 72 -4.53 -19.29 -31.82
CA PRO A 72 -3.68 -20.43 -32.12
C PRO A 72 -2.21 -20.23 -31.72
N GLU A 73 -1.80 -19.00 -31.38
CA GLU A 73 -0.43 -18.71 -30.93
C GLU A 73 -0.24 -18.93 -29.43
N ARG A 74 -1.31 -19.13 -28.65
CA ARG A 74 -1.24 -19.24 -27.19
C ARG A 74 -0.98 -20.68 -26.73
N PRO A 75 0.17 -20.98 -26.11
CA PRO A 75 0.49 -22.36 -25.74
C PRO A 75 -0.49 -22.91 -24.69
N ALA A 76 -0.98 -24.13 -24.90
CA ALA A 76 -1.87 -24.82 -23.94
C ALA A 76 -1.28 -24.88 -22.51
N ALA A 77 0.06 -24.98 -22.41
CA ALA A 77 0.78 -24.98 -21.14
C ALA A 77 0.62 -23.68 -20.35
N ASP A 78 0.48 -22.52 -21.01
CA ASP A 78 0.32 -21.24 -20.33
C ASP A 78 -1.11 -21.06 -19.80
N LEU A 79 -2.11 -21.61 -20.50
CA LEU A 79 -3.49 -21.67 -20.01
C LEU A 79 -3.62 -22.59 -18.79
N GLU A 80 -2.96 -23.75 -18.81
CA GLU A 80 -2.93 -24.67 -17.68
C GLU A 80 -2.23 -24.05 -16.46
N ARG A 81 -1.12 -23.35 -16.70
CA ARG A 81 -0.41 -22.58 -15.66
C ARG A 81 -1.30 -21.49 -15.09
N ALA A 82 -1.98 -20.72 -15.94
CA ALA A 82 -2.92 -19.68 -15.51
C ALA A 82 -4.10 -20.26 -14.70
N ALA A 83 -4.64 -21.40 -15.11
CA ALA A 83 -5.75 -22.06 -14.42
C ALA A 83 -5.37 -22.57 -13.02
N SER A 84 -4.13 -23.02 -12.85
CA SER A 84 -3.60 -23.53 -11.57
C SER A 84 -3.01 -22.44 -10.66
N ALA A 85 -2.82 -21.22 -11.16
CA ALA A 85 -2.29 -20.08 -10.40
C ALA A 85 -3.29 -19.51 -9.39
N LEU A 86 -2.78 -18.90 -8.33
CA LEU A 86 -3.53 -17.99 -7.47
C LEU A 86 -3.80 -16.67 -8.22
N PRO A 87 -4.96 -16.01 -8.01
CA PRO A 87 -5.18 -14.67 -8.52
C PRO A 87 -4.08 -13.70 -8.07
N LEU A 88 -3.68 -12.77 -8.94
CA LEU A 88 -2.48 -11.94 -8.75
C LEU A 88 -2.42 -11.23 -7.38
N THR A 89 -3.56 -10.78 -6.86
CA THR A 89 -3.68 -10.06 -5.59
C THR A 89 -3.94 -10.97 -4.38
N TYR A 90 -4.23 -12.25 -4.59
CA TYR A 90 -4.57 -13.17 -3.49
C TYR A 90 -3.40 -13.47 -2.54
N PRO A 91 -2.12 -13.54 -2.98
CA PRO A 91 -0.98 -13.64 -2.06
C PRO A 91 -0.94 -12.51 -1.02
N HIS A 92 -1.35 -11.28 -1.37
CA HIS A 92 -1.48 -10.18 -0.39
C HIS A 92 -2.49 -10.54 0.72
N ILE A 93 -3.68 -11.05 0.34
CA ILE A 93 -4.72 -11.46 1.28
C ILE A 93 -4.21 -12.52 2.26
N LEU A 94 -3.46 -13.50 1.75
CA LEU A 94 -2.87 -14.56 2.53
C LEU A 94 -1.72 -14.08 3.45
N GLY A 95 -0.94 -13.09 3.00
CA GLY A 95 0.14 -12.49 3.79
C GLY A 95 -0.33 -11.46 4.82
N PHE A 96 -1.50 -10.87 4.63
CA PHE A 96 -2.01 -9.78 5.47
C PHE A 96 -2.10 -10.13 6.97
N PRO A 97 -2.49 -11.34 7.41
CA PRO A 97 -2.45 -11.68 8.83
C PRO A 97 -1.06 -11.59 9.47
N LEU A 98 0.00 -11.89 8.72
CA LEU A 98 1.39 -11.71 9.18
C LEU A 98 1.73 -10.22 9.26
N ALA A 99 1.35 -9.44 8.24
CA ALA A 99 1.51 -7.98 8.24
C ALA A 99 0.81 -7.33 9.43
N ALA A 100 -0.46 -7.69 9.69
CA ALA A 100 -1.21 -7.22 10.84
C ALA A 100 -0.54 -7.61 12.16
N GLN A 101 0.03 -8.82 12.27
CA GLN A 101 0.78 -9.21 13.46
C GLN A 101 2.03 -8.35 13.67
N LEU A 102 2.77 -8.07 12.59
CA LEU A 102 3.96 -7.23 12.63
C LEU A 102 3.59 -5.81 13.09
N MET A 103 2.54 -5.22 12.51
CA MET A 103 2.09 -3.87 12.82
C MET A 103 1.45 -3.74 14.22
N SER A 104 0.82 -4.80 14.73
CA SER A 104 0.29 -4.87 16.09
C SER A 104 1.35 -5.13 17.17
N ALA A 105 2.62 -5.33 16.80
CA ALA A 105 3.68 -5.51 17.78
C ALA A 105 3.94 -4.22 18.57
N ARG A 106 4.31 -4.37 19.85
CA ARG A 106 4.67 -3.23 20.72
C ARG A 106 5.86 -2.44 20.16
N ALA A 107 6.81 -3.14 19.54
CA ALA A 107 7.99 -2.53 18.92
C ALA A 107 7.70 -1.82 17.59
N PHE A 108 6.52 -2.03 16.98
CA PHE A 108 6.17 -1.34 15.76
C PHE A 108 5.81 0.13 16.07
N PRO A 109 6.38 1.12 15.38
CA PRO A 109 6.31 2.51 15.85
C PRO A 109 4.98 3.22 15.56
N LEU A 110 4.18 2.69 14.63
CA LEU A 110 2.93 3.34 14.22
C LEU A 110 1.71 2.64 14.87
N PRO A 111 0.63 3.38 15.17
CA PRO A 111 -0.62 2.77 15.58
C PRO A 111 -1.25 2.06 14.38
N LEU A 112 -1.66 0.80 14.54
CA LEU A 112 -2.33 0.04 13.46
C LEU A 112 -3.67 0.68 13.09
N LEU A 113 -4.44 1.12 14.09
CA LEU A 113 -5.70 1.81 13.87
C LEU A 113 -5.44 3.18 13.25
N GLY A 114 -6.06 3.44 12.10
CA GLY A 114 -5.90 4.69 11.36
C GLY A 114 -4.74 4.70 10.36
N LEU A 115 -4.01 3.59 10.19
CA LEU A 115 -3.15 3.41 9.02
C LEU A 115 -4.00 3.42 7.76
N VAL A 116 -3.54 4.18 6.78
CA VAL A 116 -4.19 4.29 5.47
C VAL A 116 -3.30 3.67 4.43
N HIS A 117 -3.79 2.67 3.72
CA HIS A 117 -3.08 2.06 2.61
C HIS A 117 -3.07 3.05 1.43
N THR A 118 -1.91 3.61 1.10
CA THR A 118 -1.78 4.69 0.11
C THR A 118 -1.24 4.20 -1.23
N ALA A 119 -0.39 3.18 -1.24
CA ALA A 119 0.15 2.62 -2.48
C ALA A 119 0.49 1.13 -2.32
N ILE A 120 0.42 0.39 -3.41
CA ILE A 120 0.84 -1.01 -3.50
C ILE A 120 1.62 -1.23 -4.79
N GLU A 121 2.71 -1.98 -4.68
CA GLU A 121 3.45 -2.50 -5.83
C GLU A 121 3.48 -4.02 -5.71
N ILE A 122 3.12 -4.73 -6.77
CA ILE A 122 3.22 -6.18 -6.89
C ILE A 122 4.21 -6.51 -8.00
N THR A 123 5.17 -7.39 -7.70
CA THR A 123 6.03 -8.01 -8.70
C THR A 123 5.84 -9.52 -8.64
N GLN A 124 5.34 -10.10 -9.73
CA GLN A 124 5.26 -11.54 -9.93
C GLN A 124 6.38 -11.97 -10.89
N TYR A 125 7.24 -12.87 -10.41
CA TYR A 125 8.30 -13.52 -11.20
C TYR A 125 7.81 -14.88 -11.74
N GLU A 126 7.01 -15.58 -10.94
CA GLU A 126 6.29 -16.79 -11.33
C GLU A 126 4.95 -16.82 -10.57
N PRO A 127 3.83 -17.22 -11.21
CA PRO A 127 2.55 -17.31 -10.52
C PRO A 127 2.60 -18.35 -9.39
N PRO A 128 2.33 -17.97 -8.11
CA PRO A 128 2.16 -18.94 -7.04
C PRO A 128 0.99 -19.89 -7.36
N ARG A 129 1.20 -21.20 -7.28
CA ARG A 129 0.17 -22.20 -7.64
C ARG A 129 -0.73 -22.55 -6.47
N LEU A 130 -1.99 -22.86 -6.75
CA LEU A 130 -2.97 -23.26 -5.74
C LEU A 130 -2.60 -24.55 -4.98
N ALA A 131 -2.01 -25.52 -5.68
CA ALA A 131 -1.71 -26.84 -5.12
C ALA A 131 -0.49 -26.85 -4.19
N ASP A 132 0.41 -25.89 -4.36
CA ASP A 132 1.72 -25.83 -3.71
C ASP A 132 1.61 -25.38 -2.24
N ASN A 133 2.66 -25.67 -1.46
CA ASN A 133 2.93 -25.00 -0.20
C ASN A 133 3.93 -23.86 -0.43
N HIS A 134 3.62 -22.67 0.07
CA HIS A 134 4.48 -21.48 -0.07
C HIS A 134 5.06 -21.09 1.28
N GLU A 135 6.34 -20.71 1.29
CA GLU A 135 6.88 -19.93 2.40
C GLU A 135 6.42 -18.49 2.24
N VAL A 136 5.86 -17.90 3.30
CA VAL A 136 5.47 -16.49 3.32
C VAL A 136 6.38 -15.72 4.26
N ARG A 137 7.00 -14.65 3.77
CA ARG A 137 7.83 -13.73 4.57
C ARG A 137 7.19 -12.35 4.61
N VAL A 138 7.17 -11.74 5.80
CA VAL A 138 6.69 -10.37 5.98
C VAL A 138 7.65 -9.57 6.84
N TYR A 139 8.00 -8.38 6.38
CA TYR A 139 8.83 -7.42 7.12
C TYR A 139 8.43 -5.99 6.78
N ALA A 140 8.94 -5.03 7.54
CA ALA A 140 8.71 -3.61 7.33
C ALA A 140 10.00 -2.93 6.91
N GLU A 141 9.89 -1.95 6.03
CA GLU A 141 10.96 -1.05 5.61
C GLU A 141 10.40 0.34 5.29
N GLY A 142 11.27 1.27 4.89
CA GLY A 142 10.83 2.57 4.38
C GLY A 142 10.01 3.41 5.38
N LEU A 143 10.42 3.48 6.65
CA LEU A 143 9.80 4.38 7.62
C LEU A 143 10.25 5.81 7.36
N VAL A 144 9.44 6.56 6.62
CA VAL A 144 9.82 7.89 6.09
C VAL A 144 8.83 8.97 6.52
N PRO A 145 9.32 10.20 6.81
CA PRO A 145 8.44 11.34 7.02
C PRO A 145 7.60 11.63 5.77
N HIS A 146 6.35 12.04 5.98
CA HIS A 146 5.44 12.46 4.93
C HIS A 146 4.73 13.74 5.36
N ARG A 147 4.35 14.63 4.42
CA ARG A 147 3.71 15.92 4.76
C ARG A 147 2.46 15.81 5.64
N ARG A 148 1.77 14.66 5.60
CA ARG A 148 0.57 14.35 6.41
C ARG A 148 0.83 13.37 7.56
N GLY A 149 2.08 12.97 7.81
CA GLY A 149 2.41 12.04 8.89
C GLY A 149 3.71 11.26 8.66
N THR A 150 3.66 9.94 8.85
CA THR A 150 4.79 9.02 8.62
C THR A 150 4.31 7.84 7.79
N GLU A 151 5.06 7.48 6.77
CA GLU A 151 4.79 6.31 5.93
C GLU A 151 5.68 5.13 6.34
N VAL A 152 5.19 3.92 6.12
CA VAL A 152 5.93 2.67 6.24
C VAL A 152 5.53 1.74 5.11
N THR A 153 6.48 0.99 4.57
CA THR A 153 6.21 -0.07 3.59
C THR A 153 6.27 -1.42 4.28
N ILE A 154 5.22 -2.21 4.13
CA ILE A 154 5.20 -3.63 4.51
C ILE A 154 5.46 -4.44 3.25
N VAL A 155 6.45 -5.33 3.31
CA VAL A 155 6.82 -6.20 2.20
C VAL A 155 6.35 -7.61 2.52
N THR A 156 5.55 -8.21 1.63
CA THR A 156 5.18 -9.63 1.68
C THR A 156 5.85 -10.35 0.53
N GLU A 157 6.45 -11.51 0.80
CA GLU A 157 7.06 -12.36 -0.22
C GLU A 157 6.47 -13.76 -0.14
N PHE A 158 6.08 -14.30 -1.29
CA PHE A 158 5.76 -15.71 -1.48
C PHE A 158 6.95 -16.41 -2.12
N ARG A 159 7.43 -17.47 -1.49
CA ARG A 159 8.66 -18.16 -1.87
C ARG A 159 8.45 -19.66 -1.98
N ARG A 160 9.24 -20.29 -2.85
CA ARG A 160 9.37 -21.74 -2.98
C ARG A 160 10.84 -22.10 -3.06
N HIS A 161 11.30 -23.00 -2.19
CA HIS A 161 12.71 -23.41 -2.08
C HIS A 161 13.70 -22.22 -2.03
N GLY A 162 13.35 -21.18 -1.27
CA GLY A 162 14.19 -19.98 -1.14
C GLY A 162 14.13 -18.99 -2.31
N THR A 163 13.43 -19.30 -3.40
CA THR A 163 13.24 -18.39 -4.53
C THR A 163 11.93 -17.62 -4.37
N THR A 164 11.96 -16.31 -4.60
CA THR A 164 10.76 -15.46 -4.55
C THR A 164 9.97 -15.59 -5.85
N LEU A 165 8.73 -16.06 -5.74
CA LEU A 165 7.79 -16.20 -6.85
C LEU A 165 7.00 -14.90 -7.05
N TRP A 166 6.63 -14.26 -5.95
CA TRP A 166 5.78 -13.08 -5.91
C TRP A 166 6.15 -12.22 -4.71
N ARG A 167 6.11 -10.89 -4.87
CA ARG A 167 6.34 -9.91 -3.81
C ARG A 167 5.32 -8.79 -3.92
N ASP A 168 4.83 -8.29 -2.79
CA ASP A 168 4.27 -6.95 -2.72
C ASP A 168 5.04 -6.01 -1.80
N ARG A 169 4.84 -4.72 -2.05
CA ARG A 169 5.28 -3.61 -1.22
C ARG A 169 4.06 -2.72 -0.98
N SER A 170 3.42 -2.88 0.17
CA SER A 170 2.21 -2.15 0.59
C SER A 170 2.58 -0.99 1.50
N THR A 171 2.32 0.24 1.07
CA THR A 171 2.67 1.47 1.79
C THR A 171 1.50 1.99 2.61
N TYR A 172 1.76 2.24 3.90
CA TYR A 172 0.77 2.71 4.86
C TYR A 172 1.18 4.05 5.45
N LEU A 173 0.25 5.00 5.47
CA LEU A 173 0.40 6.30 6.11
C LEU A 173 -0.25 6.31 7.49
N ALA A 174 0.55 6.54 8.54
CA ALA A 174 0.06 6.97 9.85
C ALA A 174 -0.05 8.48 9.88
N ARG A 175 -1.27 9.02 9.97
CA ARG A 175 -1.48 10.46 10.00
C ARG A 175 -1.27 11.05 11.39
N HIS A 176 -0.57 12.16 11.44
CA HIS A 176 -0.39 12.97 12.63
C HIS A 176 0.03 14.38 12.21
N ARG A 177 -0.09 15.34 13.13
CA ARG A 177 0.42 16.69 12.91
C ARG A 177 1.93 16.61 12.75
N THR A 178 2.43 17.10 11.63
CA THR A 178 3.85 17.32 11.40
C THR A 178 4.17 18.77 11.79
N PRO A 179 5.29 19.04 12.45
CA PRO A 179 5.77 20.41 12.58
C PRO A 179 5.90 21.00 11.18
N ARG A 180 5.22 22.11 10.92
CA ARG A 180 5.44 22.87 9.70
C ARG A 180 6.89 23.34 9.75
N GLU A 181 7.73 22.93 8.80
CA GLU A 181 8.98 23.67 8.57
C GLU A 181 8.54 25.11 8.33
N ALA A 182 8.89 25.99 9.27
CA ALA A 182 8.74 27.42 9.04
C ALA A 182 9.47 27.71 7.74
N PRO A 183 8.90 28.50 6.81
CA PRO A 183 9.67 28.97 5.69
C PRO A 183 10.90 29.63 6.28
N ALA A 184 12.09 29.10 5.97
CA ALA A 184 13.34 29.72 6.34
C ALA A 184 13.25 31.14 5.78
N GLY A 185 13.07 32.11 6.67
CA GLY A 185 13.21 33.52 6.36
C GLY A 185 14.64 33.70 5.91
N ARG A 186 14.86 33.53 4.60
CA ARG A 186 16.01 34.14 3.95
C ARG A 186 15.60 35.59 3.82
N ASP A 187 16.09 36.41 4.74
CA ASP A 187 16.31 37.82 4.50
C ASP A 187 17.17 37.92 3.23
N TRP A 188 16.51 38.07 2.09
CA TRP A 188 17.18 38.49 0.87
C TRP A 188 17.43 39.98 1.01
N ALA A 189 18.55 40.33 1.65
CA ALA A 189 19.15 41.64 1.47
C ALA A 189 19.60 41.75 0.01
N ALA A 190 18.90 42.58 -0.75
CA ALA A 190 19.24 42.86 -2.14
C ALA A 190 20.67 43.42 -2.23
N PRO A 191 21.58 42.83 -3.03
CA PRO A 191 22.84 43.48 -3.37
C PRO A 191 22.54 44.66 -4.31
N GLY A 192 23.12 45.81 -3.99
CA GLY A 192 22.97 47.05 -4.74
C GLY A 192 23.30 46.91 -6.22
N ALA A 193 22.54 47.64 -7.03
CA ALA A 193 22.78 47.82 -8.45
C ALA A 193 24.14 48.51 -8.69
N PRO A 194 24.83 48.12 -9.76
CA PRO A 194 25.40 49.10 -10.66
C PRO A 194 24.88 48.89 -12.09
N GLY A 195 24.50 49.98 -12.73
CA GLY A 195 24.04 49.97 -14.12
C GLY A 195 25.17 49.80 -15.13
N ARG A 196 24.84 49.22 -16.29
CA ARG A 196 25.01 49.82 -17.63
C ARG A 196 24.62 48.84 -18.73
N SER A 197 23.83 49.39 -19.66
CA SER A 197 23.67 49.13 -21.11
C SER A 197 24.42 47.96 -21.78
N GLY A 198 23.70 47.23 -22.66
CA GLY A 198 24.32 46.63 -23.86
C GLY A 198 23.78 45.26 -24.30
N ALA A 199 22.93 45.26 -25.32
CA ALA A 199 22.80 44.33 -26.46
C ALA A 199 22.76 42.78 -26.29
N LEU A 200 21.69 42.20 -26.87
CA LEU A 200 21.58 41.01 -27.75
C LEU A 200 22.45 39.78 -27.49
N GLY A 201 21.81 38.62 -27.34
CA GLY A 201 22.44 37.32 -27.57
C GLY A 201 21.66 36.13 -27.04
N SER A 202 21.12 35.31 -27.94
CA SER A 202 20.64 33.95 -27.74
C SER A 202 21.64 33.05 -27.01
N ALA A 203 21.21 32.20 -26.07
CA ALA A 203 21.69 30.82 -25.95
C ALA A 203 20.97 30.01 -24.85
N GLN A 204 20.70 28.77 -25.24
CA GLN A 204 20.39 27.56 -24.48
C GLN A 204 21.01 27.50 -23.06
N SER A 205 20.21 27.05 -22.08
CA SER A 205 20.71 26.65 -20.76
C SER A 205 20.74 25.12 -20.66
N ALA A 206 21.95 24.59 -20.63
CA ALA A 206 22.29 23.27 -20.14
C ALA A 206 22.12 23.19 -18.62
N TYR A 207 21.73 22.00 -18.12
CA TYR A 207 21.77 21.66 -16.69
C TYR A 207 23.21 21.37 -16.25
N PRO A 208 23.72 21.97 -15.15
CA PRO A 208 24.90 21.44 -14.48
C PRO A 208 24.54 20.42 -13.40
N ALA A 209 25.28 19.32 -13.39
CA ALA A 209 25.25 18.26 -12.38
C ALA A 209 25.90 18.72 -11.06
N HIS A 210 25.36 18.26 -9.92
CA HIS A 210 25.99 18.38 -8.61
C HIS A 210 26.67 17.07 -8.16
N PRO A 211 27.84 17.16 -7.48
CA PRO A 211 28.74 16.03 -7.26
C PRO A 211 28.39 15.14 -6.06
N VAL A 212 28.78 13.87 -6.18
CA VAL A 212 28.70 12.80 -5.18
C VAL A 212 29.73 13.04 -4.06
N ARG A 213 29.29 13.01 -2.79
CA ARG A 213 30.18 13.01 -1.61
C ARG A 213 30.66 11.60 -1.26
N THR A 214 31.93 11.47 -0.88
CA THR A 214 32.62 10.20 -0.66
C THR A 214 32.59 9.74 0.80
N ALA A 215 32.92 8.45 1.01
CA ALA A 215 32.77 7.69 2.25
C ALA A 215 33.68 8.08 3.44
N GLN A 216 34.38 9.22 3.35
CA GLN A 216 35.25 9.71 4.41
C GLN A 216 34.51 10.72 5.33
N ASP A 217 33.61 11.53 4.77
CA ASP A 217 32.75 12.48 5.52
C ASP A 217 31.83 11.79 6.55
N VAL A 218 31.59 10.49 6.38
CA VAL A 218 30.71 9.68 7.24
C VAL A 218 31.41 9.19 8.51
N ARG A 219 32.75 9.18 8.56
CA ARG A 219 33.49 8.62 9.71
C ARG A 219 33.67 9.62 10.85
N ASP A 220 33.82 10.89 10.53
CA ASP A 220 34.08 11.92 11.55
C ASP A 220 32.81 12.26 12.36
N ALA A 221 31.61 12.02 11.80
CA ALA A 221 30.34 12.19 12.50
C ALA A 221 30.06 11.13 13.58
N ARG A 222 30.86 10.04 13.65
CA ARG A 222 30.62 8.91 14.56
C ARG A 222 31.34 9.02 15.92
N ALA A 223 32.30 9.93 16.07
CA ALA A 223 33.09 10.08 17.29
C ALA A 223 32.44 11.00 18.36
N ALA A 224 31.42 11.78 18.01
CA ALA A 224 30.87 12.82 18.91
C ALA A 224 29.65 12.41 19.75
N SER A 225 29.23 11.13 19.77
CA SER A 225 27.94 10.74 20.39
C SER A 225 28.06 9.82 21.61
N LEU A 226 29.23 9.73 22.24
CA LEU A 226 29.47 9.00 23.49
C LEU A 226 29.92 9.95 24.62
N ALA A 227 28.98 10.65 25.23
CA ALA A 227 29.11 11.22 26.59
C ALA A 227 27.73 11.63 27.12
N GLY A 228 27.34 11.13 28.30
CA GLY A 228 26.21 11.66 29.09
C GLY A 228 25.23 10.61 29.62
N MET A 229 25.58 9.99 30.75
CA MET A 229 24.71 9.17 31.61
C MET A 229 24.19 9.99 32.81
N GLY A 230 23.01 9.58 33.33
CA GLY A 230 22.53 9.79 34.72
C GLY A 230 21.15 10.47 34.79
N ALA A 231 20.21 10.19 35.71
CA ALA A 231 19.88 9.10 36.63
C ALA A 231 18.48 9.43 37.24
N ASP A 232 17.68 8.38 37.52
CA ASP A 232 16.59 8.16 38.50
C ASP A 232 15.37 9.09 38.81
N ALA A 233 14.18 8.48 38.58
CA ALA A 233 12.93 8.30 39.40
C ALA A 233 12.08 9.52 39.90
N PRO A 234 10.77 9.36 40.33
CA PRO A 234 9.85 8.21 40.34
C PRO A 234 8.42 8.46 39.74
N LEU A 235 7.57 7.41 39.81
CA LEU A 235 6.16 7.28 39.41
C LEU A 235 5.17 7.97 40.37
N HIS A 236 4.05 8.53 39.86
CA HIS A 236 2.65 8.20 40.26
C HIS A 236 1.57 8.97 39.48
N SER A 237 0.53 8.22 39.07
CA SER A 237 -0.91 8.56 38.94
C SER A 237 -1.36 9.81 38.17
N MET A 238 -2.14 9.63 37.10
CA MET A 238 -3.61 9.71 37.14
C MET A 238 -4.19 9.51 35.74
N VAL A 239 -5.12 8.55 35.68
CA VAL A 239 -6.00 8.28 34.54
C VAL A 239 -7.15 9.27 34.60
N THR A 240 -7.31 10.10 33.57
CA THR A 240 -8.60 10.71 33.24
C THR A 240 -8.86 10.50 31.76
N GLY A 241 -9.97 9.81 31.48
CA GLY A 241 -10.39 9.45 30.13
C GLY A 241 -10.79 10.68 29.34
N ALA A 242 -10.11 10.92 28.23
CA ALA A 242 -10.56 11.84 27.19
C ALA A 242 -11.28 11.05 26.09
N PRO A 243 -12.42 11.54 25.57
CA PRO A 243 -13.15 10.87 24.52
C PRO A 243 -12.31 10.83 23.23
N LEU A 244 -12.28 9.66 22.57
CA LEU A 244 -11.69 9.45 21.24
C LEU A 244 -12.55 10.12 20.15
N SER A 245 -12.68 11.45 20.20
CA SER A 245 -13.27 12.25 19.12
C SER A 245 -12.12 12.93 18.37
N GLY A 246 -11.76 12.40 17.19
CA GLY A 246 -10.72 13.03 16.37
C GLY A 246 -10.11 12.22 15.22
N MET A 247 -10.40 10.93 15.07
CA MET A 247 -9.87 10.13 13.96
C MET A 247 -10.71 10.30 12.68
N ASN A 248 -10.56 11.43 11.98
CA ASN A 248 -11.15 11.60 10.64
C ASN A 248 -10.28 10.86 9.61
N VAL A 249 -10.62 9.63 9.22
CA VAL A 249 -9.90 8.84 8.18
C VAL A 249 -10.21 9.28 6.75
N ALA A 250 -11.36 9.91 6.52
CA ALA A 250 -11.80 10.34 5.19
C ALA A 250 -10.90 11.41 4.52
N GLY A 251 -10.21 12.26 5.30
CA GLY A 251 -9.30 13.28 4.77
C GLY A 251 -7.89 12.78 4.37
N ALA A 252 -7.62 11.47 4.39
CA ALA A 252 -6.26 10.90 4.22
C ALA A 252 -5.72 10.92 2.78
N PHE A 253 -6.61 11.17 1.85
CA PHE A 253 -6.48 10.88 0.44
C PHE A 253 -5.87 12.09 -0.31
N LEU A 254 -4.89 11.86 -1.19
CA LEU A 254 -4.01 12.88 -1.79
C LEU A 254 -3.86 12.70 -3.30
N PRO A 255 -3.71 13.81 -4.07
CA PRO A 255 -2.81 13.88 -5.21
C PRO A 255 -1.38 14.25 -4.72
N GLY A 256 -0.36 13.60 -5.27
CA GLY A 256 1.05 13.98 -5.13
C GLY A 256 1.92 13.02 -4.31
N VAL A 257 2.30 11.92 -4.96
CA VAL A 257 3.66 11.34 -4.95
C VAL A 257 4.08 11.38 -6.41
N ALA A 258 5.32 11.79 -6.71
CA ALA A 258 5.81 11.94 -8.07
C ALA A 258 5.87 10.58 -8.77
N ALA A 259 4.79 10.24 -9.49
CA ALA A 259 4.86 9.35 -10.63
C ALA A 259 5.52 10.16 -11.76
N THR A 260 6.62 9.67 -12.27
CA THR A 260 7.21 10.20 -13.51
C THR A 260 6.24 9.95 -14.65
N GLY A 261 5.48 10.99 -15.04
CA GLY A 261 4.78 11.07 -16.33
C GLY A 261 3.41 10.41 -16.46
N ALA A 262 2.44 10.76 -15.61
CA ALA A 262 1.03 10.44 -15.88
C ALA A 262 0.38 11.60 -16.66
N GLY A 263 -0.05 11.36 -17.90
CA GLY A 263 -0.83 12.33 -18.68
C GLY A 263 -2.13 12.71 -17.96
N ASP A 264 -2.38 14.00 -17.84
CA ASP A 264 -3.37 14.67 -16.96
C ASP A 264 -4.86 14.44 -17.34
N GLY A 265 -5.16 13.43 -18.16
CA GLY A 265 -6.49 13.14 -18.70
C GLY A 265 -7.11 11.86 -18.13
N ALA A 266 -8.44 11.83 -18.03
CA ALA A 266 -9.16 10.58 -17.74
C ALA A 266 -8.88 9.54 -18.83
N LEU A 267 -8.63 8.29 -18.42
CA LEU A 267 -8.38 7.20 -19.36
C LEU A 267 -9.67 6.79 -20.11
N PRO A 268 -9.55 6.16 -21.30
CA PRO A 268 -10.70 5.62 -22.02
C PRO A 268 -11.51 4.66 -21.15
N VAL A 269 -12.77 4.98 -20.90
CA VAL A 269 -13.67 4.16 -20.07
C VAL A 269 -13.94 2.83 -20.76
N ARG A 270 -13.70 1.73 -20.05
CA ARG A 270 -13.97 0.36 -20.53
C ARG A 270 -15.17 -0.28 -19.85
N ALA A 271 -15.45 0.09 -18.60
CA ALA A 271 -16.56 -0.45 -17.86
C ALA A 271 -17.10 0.54 -16.81
N GLU A 272 -18.38 0.38 -16.50
CA GLU A 272 -19.01 0.98 -15.33
C GLU A 272 -19.49 -0.13 -14.39
N TRP A 273 -19.23 0.01 -13.10
CA TRP A 273 -19.62 -0.99 -12.11
C TRP A 273 -20.53 -0.40 -11.05
N GLN A 274 -21.60 -1.13 -10.76
CA GLN A 274 -22.48 -0.88 -9.61
C GLN A 274 -21.97 -1.69 -8.42
N LEU A 275 -21.68 -1.01 -7.32
CA LEU A 275 -21.15 -1.61 -6.11
C LEU A 275 -22.27 -1.71 -5.07
N PRO A 276 -22.72 -2.92 -4.73
CA PRO A 276 -23.82 -3.11 -3.81
C PRO A 276 -23.42 -2.81 -2.36
N ALA A 277 -24.42 -2.54 -1.52
CA ALA A 277 -24.24 -2.15 -0.12
C ALA A 277 -23.57 -3.23 0.76
N ASP A 278 -23.60 -4.49 0.32
CA ASP A 278 -23.02 -5.63 1.02
C ASP A 278 -21.64 -6.04 0.52
N LEU A 279 -21.09 -5.33 -0.49
CA LEU A 279 -19.82 -5.67 -1.12
C LEU A 279 -18.67 -5.80 -0.12
N GLY A 280 -18.56 -4.87 0.84
CA GLY A 280 -17.55 -4.94 1.88
C GLY A 280 -17.67 -6.19 2.75
N ARG A 281 -18.89 -6.65 3.07
CA ARG A 281 -19.09 -7.89 3.83
C ARG A 281 -18.74 -9.14 3.01
N ARG A 282 -19.09 -9.14 1.73
CA ARG A 282 -18.72 -10.21 0.79
C ARG A 282 -17.20 -10.32 0.65
N HIS A 283 -16.51 -9.20 0.51
CA HIS A 283 -15.05 -9.19 0.43
C HIS A 283 -14.40 -9.59 1.77
N ALA A 284 -14.94 -9.15 2.91
CA ALA A 284 -14.47 -9.57 4.23
C ALA A 284 -14.56 -11.10 4.42
N ALA A 285 -15.61 -11.74 3.90
CA ALA A 285 -15.77 -13.20 4.00
C ALA A 285 -14.67 -14.00 3.26
N VAL A 286 -14.18 -13.48 2.14
CA VAL A 286 -13.13 -14.15 1.34
C VAL A 286 -11.71 -13.71 1.75
N SER A 287 -11.55 -12.50 2.27
CA SER A 287 -10.25 -11.95 2.67
C SER A 287 -9.91 -12.13 4.15
N GLY A 288 -10.92 -12.32 4.99
CA GLY A 288 -10.80 -12.27 6.44
C GLY A 288 -10.73 -10.84 7.02
N ASP A 289 -10.66 -9.79 6.18
CA ASP A 289 -10.59 -8.40 6.64
C ASP A 289 -11.98 -7.86 6.99
N TYR A 290 -12.37 -8.07 8.25
CA TYR A 290 -13.60 -7.56 8.84
C TYR A 290 -13.41 -6.18 9.50
N ASN A 291 -12.53 -5.32 8.97
CA ASN A 291 -12.39 -3.96 9.47
C ASN A 291 -13.76 -3.22 9.46
N PRO A 292 -14.20 -2.65 10.60
CA PRO A 292 -15.50 -2.00 10.78
C PRO A 292 -15.89 -0.98 9.70
N ILE A 293 -14.92 -0.29 9.07
CA ILE A 293 -15.18 0.71 8.03
C ILE A 293 -15.84 0.14 6.75
N HIS A 294 -15.77 -1.19 6.55
CA HIS A 294 -16.29 -1.86 5.35
C HIS A 294 -17.63 -2.56 5.55
N LEU A 295 -18.05 -2.78 6.80
CA LEU A 295 -19.16 -3.71 7.08
C LEU A 295 -20.53 -3.07 6.96
N THR A 296 -20.74 -1.96 7.67
CA THR A 296 -22.03 -1.27 7.75
C THR A 296 -21.81 0.24 7.95
N ARG A 297 -22.88 1.02 7.74
CA ARG A 297 -22.89 2.44 8.11
C ARG A 297 -22.64 2.66 9.61
N LEU A 298 -23.20 1.80 10.46
CA LEU A 298 -23.11 1.95 11.93
C LEU A 298 -21.68 1.78 12.42
N THR A 299 -20.92 0.89 11.80
CA THR A 299 -19.54 0.61 12.16
C THR A 299 -18.55 1.58 11.51
N ALA A 300 -18.90 2.19 10.37
CA ALA A 300 -18.05 3.14 9.65
C ALA A 300 -18.16 4.59 10.15
N ARG A 301 -19.35 5.03 10.61
CA ARG A 301 -19.60 6.41 11.08
C ARG A 301 -18.67 6.88 12.20
N PRO A 302 -18.42 6.10 13.27
CA PRO A 302 -17.50 6.50 14.33
C PRO A 302 -16.05 6.71 13.86
N LEU A 303 -15.68 6.16 12.70
CA LEU A 303 -14.34 6.21 12.11
C LEU A 303 -14.22 7.28 11.01
N GLY A 304 -15.22 8.16 10.90
CA GLY A 304 -15.19 9.33 10.02
C GLY A 304 -15.75 9.09 8.61
N PHE A 305 -16.45 7.99 8.35
CA PHE A 305 -17.07 7.72 7.05
C PHE A 305 -18.60 7.79 7.13
N PRO A 306 -19.29 8.50 6.22
CA PRO A 306 -20.74 8.67 6.30
C PRO A 306 -21.50 7.36 6.07
N ARG A 307 -20.89 6.41 5.36
CA ARG A 307 -21.36 5.05 5.03
C ARG A 307 -20.16 4.11 4.96
N ALA A 308 -20.42 2.80 4.85
CA ALA A 308 -19.35 1.83 4.61
C ALA A 308 -18.60 2.16 3.31
N ILE A 309 -17.31 1.82 3.26
CA ILE A 309 -16.49 1.97 2.06
C ILE A 309 -16.10 0.61 1.50
N ALA A 310 -15.86 0.51 0.20
CA ALA A 310 -15.27 -0.68 -0.41
C ALA A 310 -13.85 -0.91 0.14
N HIS A 311 -13.43 -2.17 0.24
CA HIS A 311 -12.03 -2.49 0.49
C HIS A 311 -11.17 -1.99 -0.67
N GLY A 312 -10.10 -1.25 -0.39
CA GLY A 312 -9.14 -0.83 -1.42
C GLY A 312 -8.58 -2.02 -2.20
N MET A 313 -8.33 -3.13 -1.50
CA MET A 313 -7.89 -4.38 -2.15
C MET A 313 -8.93 -4.98 -3.10
N TRP A 314 -10.23 -4.80 -2.86
CA TRP A 314 -11.25 -5.22 -3.83
C TRP A 314 -11.21 -4.35 -5.08
N THR A 315 -11.16 -3.01 -4.92
CA THR A 315 -11.09 -2.10 -6.08
C THR A 315 -9.84 -2.35 -6.92
N PHE A 316 -8.70 -2.61 -6.28
CA PHE A 316 -7.45 -2.93 -6.95
C PHE A 316 -7.53 -4.28 -7.66
N ALA A 317 -7.98 -5.33 -6.97
CA ALA A 317 -8.17 -6.65 -7.56
C ALA A 317 -9.12 -6.62 -8.77
N ARG A 318 -10.23 -5.88 -8.68
CA ARG A 318 -11.21 -5.75 -9.76
C ARG A 318 -10.63 -5.07 -11.00
N CYS A 319 -9.80 -4.03 -10.82
CA CYS A 319 -9.08 -3.41 -11.93
C CYS A 319 -8.07 -4.37 -12.57
N LEU A 320 -7.28 -5.09 -11.75
CA LEU A 320 -6.28 -6.04 -12.26
C LEU A 320 -6.88 -7.24 -12.97
N ALA A 321 -8.09 -7.64 -12.60
CA ALA A 321 -8.82 -8.68 -13.31
C ALA A 321 -9.18 -8.28 -14.76
N GLU A 322 -9.20 -6.98 -15.09
CA GLU A 322 -9.45 -6.49 -16.45
C GLU A 322 -8.17 -6.26 -17.26
N VAL A 323 -7.09 -5.80 -16.61
CA VAL A 323 -5.87 -5.36 -17.33
C VAL A 323 -4.73 -6.35 -17.35
N VAL A 324 -4.69 -7.32 -16.42
CA VAL A 324 -3.59 -8.28 -16.36
C VAL A 324 -3.94 -9.51 -17.16
N ASP A 325 -3.10 -9.82 -18.14
CA ASP A 325 -3.15 -11.09 -18.83
C ASP A 325 -2.71 -12.25 -17.90
N PRO A 326 -3.61 -13.18 -17.52
CA PRO A 326 -3.27 -14.27 -16.62
C PRO A 326 -2.30 -15.31 -17.22
N THR A 327 -2.08 -15.32 -18.55
CA THR A 327 -1.11 -16.24 -19.16
C THR A 327 0.31 -15.70 -19.16
N ARG A 328 0.50 -14.40 -18.88
CA ARG A 328 1.84 -13.83 -18.72
C ARG A 328 2.35 -14.14 -17.32
N PRO A 329 3.40 -14.97 -17.17
CA PRO A 329 3.85 -15.40 -15.85
C PRO A 329 4.49 -14.25 -15.06
N GLN A 330 5.10 -13.30 -15.77
CA GLN A 330 5.77 -12.15 -15.17
C GLN A 330 4.95 -10.87 -15.37
N VAL A 331 4.76 -10.14 -14.29
CA VAL A 331 4.07 -8.86 -14.30
C VAL A 331 4.52 -8.02 -13.10
N CYS A 332 4.70 -6.73 -13.33
CA CYS A 332 4.88 -5.72 -12.31
C CYS A 332 3.70 -4.74 -12.37
N VAL A 333 3.07 -4.49 -11.24
CA VAL A 333 1.94 -3.58 -11.13
C VAL A 333 2.20 -2.59 -10.02
N ARG A 334 1.93 -1.31 -10.26
CA ARG A 334 1.96 -0.26 -9.24
C ARG A 334 0.59 0.41 -9.18
N ALA A 335 0.10 0.70 -7.99
CA ALA A 335 -1.14 1.43 -7.81
C ALA A 335 -1.11 2.37 -6.61
N THR A 336 -1.83 3.49 -6.74
CA THR A 336 -2.00 4.49 -5.67
C THR A 336 -3.47 4.63 -5.32
N PHE A 337 -3.80 4.45 -4.05
CA PHE A 337 -5.14 4.65 -3.52
C PHE A 337 -5.36 6.14 -3.26
N ARG A 338 -6.18 6.74 -4.11
CA ARG A 338 -6.41 8.18 -4.14
C ARG A 338 -7.56 8.61 -3.27
N GLN A 339 -8.69 7.89 -3.26
CA GLN A 339 -9.90 8.19 -2.47
C GLN A 339 -10.71 6.92 -2.17
N PRO A 340 -11.51 6.88 -1.09
CA PRO A 340 -12.30 5.70 -0.76
C PRO A 340 -13.58 5.67 -1.61
N VAL A 341 -14.04 4.47 -1.97
CA VAL A 341 -15.32 4.30 -2.67
C VAL A 341 -16.42 4.03 -1.65
N LEU A 342 -17.45 4.88 -1.59
CA LEU A 342 -18.58 4.70 -0.65
C LEU A 342 -19.56 3.64 -1.16
N LEU A 343 -20.14 2.86 -0.24
CA LEU A 343 -21.09 1.79 -0.54
C LEU A 343 -22.51 2.11 -0.02
N PRO A 344 -23.57 1.78 -0.80
CA PRO A 344 -23.51 1.45 -2.23
C PRO A 344 -23.07 2.65 -3.08
N GLY A 345 -22.60 2.40 -4.31
CA GLY A 345 -22.16 3.45 -5.23
C GLY A 345 -21.87 2.89 -6.62
N SER A 346 -21.43 3.75 -7.53
CA SER A 346 -20.96 3.34 -8.85
C SER A 346 -19.56 3.89 -9.12
N VAL A 347 -18.80 3.20 -9.97
CA VAL A 347 -17.46 3.60 -10.39
C VAL A 347 -17.29 3.38 -11.89
N ARG A 348 -16.43 4.18 -12.53
CA ARG A 348 -15.98 4.00 -13.91
C ARG A 348 -14.55 3.50 -13.91
N PHE A 349 -14.30 2.45 -14.65
CA PHE A 349 -12.99 1.88 -14.88
C PHE A 349 -12.49 2.32 -16.26
N GLY A 350 -11.34 2.99 -16.29
CA GLY A 350 -10.65 3.37 -17.51
C GLY A 350 -9.31 2.67 -17.63
N CYS A 351 -8.90 2.33 -18.86
CA CYS A 351 -7.56 1.84 -19.13
C CYS A 351 -7.08 2.15 -20.55
N ASP A 352 -5.75 2.27 -20.66
CA ASP A 352 -5.00 2.16 -21.90
C ASP A 352 -4.08 0.91 -21.84
N ASP A 353 -3.11 0.81 -22.73
CA ASP A 353 -2.23 -0.38 -22.82
C ASP A 353 -1.38 -0.63 -21.56
N THR A 354 -1.09 0.40 -20.78
CA THR A 354 -0.15 0.30 -19.65
C THR A 354 -0.69 0.88 -18.35
N ARG A 355 -1.79 1.64 -18.39
CA ARG A 355 -2.34 2.36 -17.24
C ARG A 355 -3.80 2.04 -17.03
N PHE A 356 -4.23 2.19 -15.79
CA PHE A 356 -5.63 2.09 -15.41
C PHE A 356 -6.01 3.10 -14.34
N ASP A 357 -7.28 3.49 -14.33
CA ASP A 357 -7.85 4.33 -13.30
C ASP A 357 -9.27 3.85 -12.91
N LEU A 358 -9.65 4.22 -11.68
CA LEU A 358 -10.99 3.99 -11.15
C LEU A 358 -11.51 5.32 -10.62
N ARG A 359 -12.57 5.82 -11.23
CA ARG A 359 -13.20 7.11 -10.93
C ARG A 359 -14.62 6.92 -10.40
N ASP A 360 -15.14 7.93 -9.71
CA ASP A 360 -16.53 7.91 -9.25
C ASP A 360 -17.50 7.86 -10.46
N GLY A 361 -18.58 7.11 -10.30
CA GLY A 361 -19.58 6.89 -11.35
C GLY A 361 -20.49 8.10 -11.61
N GLN A 362 -20.48 9.12 -10.77
CA GLN A 362 -21.22 10.36 -10.97
C GLN A 362 -20.26 11.55 -11.15
N ASP A 363 -19.20 11.61 -10.34
CA ASP A 363 -18.21 12.69 -10.32
C ASP A 363 -16.88 12.21 -10.94
N THR A 364 -16.72 12.27 -12.26
CA THR A 364 -15.52 11.72 -12.94
C THR A 364 -14.21 12.42 -12.58
N ALA A 365 -14.27 13.63 -12.01
CA ALA A 365 -13.10 14.31 -11.47
C ALA A 365 -12.55 13.61 -10.21
N ARG A 366 -13.38 12.82 -9.53
CA ARG A 366 -13.02 12.07 -8.34
C ARG A 366 -12.32 10.76 -8.68
N LEU A 367 -11.01 10.77 -8.52
CA LEU A 367 -10.15 9.59 -8.69
C LEU A 367 -10.04 8.78 -7.39
N HIS A 368 -10.37 7.49 -7.45
CA HIS A 368 -10.28 6.56 -6.32
C HIS A 368 -9.00 5.74 -6.32
N LEU A 369 -8.58 5.27 -7.49
CA LEU A 369 -7.41 4.43 -7.70
C LEU A 369 -6.82 4.75 -9.06
N GLU A 370 -5.51 4.74 -9.16
CA GLU A 370 -4.80 4.71 -10.45
C GLU A 370 -3.62 3.76 -10.34
N GLY A 371 -3.17 3.26 -11.48
CA GLY A 371 -2.02 2.39 -11.52
C GLY A 371 -1.51 2.11 -12.92
N GLU A 372 -0.43 1.34 -12.95
CA GLU A 372 0.30 0.98 -14.15
C GLU A 372 0.64 -0.50 -14.11
N VAL A 373 0.68 -1.13 -15.29
CA VAL A 373 1.03 -2.53 -15.51
C VAL A 373 2.20 -2.58 -16.47
N GLN A 374 3.22 -3.36 -16.10
CA GLN A 374 4.42 -3.60 -16.90
C GLN A 374 4.63 -5.10 -17.00
N HIS A 375 4.86 -5.58 -18.22
CA HIS A 375 5.28 -6.95 -18.48
C HIS A 375 6.78 -6.92 -18.81
N PRO A 376 7.64 -7.37 -17.89
CA PRO A 376 9.09 -7.36 -18.09
C PRO A 376 9.55 -8.36 -19.16
#